data_AF-M0HPS9-F1
#
_entry.id   AF-M0HPS9-F1
#
_cell.length_a   1.000
_cell.length_b   1.000
_cell.length_c   1.000
_cell.angle_alpha   90.00
_cell.angle_beta   90.00
_cell.angle_gamma   90.00
#
_symmetry.space_group_name_H-M   'P 1'
#
loop_
_entity.id
_entity.type
_entity.pdbx_description
1 polymer ?
#
loop_
_entity_poly.entity_id
_entity_poly.type
_entity_poly.pdbx_seq_one_letter_code
_entity_poly.pdbx_strand_id
1 'polypeptide(L)'
;MTRDRGVSEVVSFVLVFALVTTSVGLVSSLGYVTLSDLQSAQQADNGALAFEVLAADIDAIESGRAETQSADVGTSDGSLGVNPNETVVVTIDGQTWNASGSVFFHSDDARVSYESGAVVRQSEDDAVMIAPPDFTCRDGAAIVSLVDIETTDSSSISGSSVRVITRRQSSRLLYPSSRIPIGTVTVNVSVQGDSSDALARHFAGGDWVYDSGTETASCENVDRVVVRKTTISVEFRV
;
A
#
# COMPACT_ATOMS: atom_id res chain seq x y z
N MET A 1 -13.87 -69.17 35.61
CA MET A 1 -14.24 -67.75 35.75
C MET A 1 -12.99 -66.90 35.52
N THR A 2 -12.69 -66.47 34.28
CA THR A 2 -11.52 -65.59 34.02
C THR A 2 -11.59 -64.79 32.71
N ARG A 3 -12.72 -64.79 31.99
CA ARG A 3 -12.82 -64.15 30.66
C ARG A 3 -13.25 -62.67 30.67
N ASP A 4 -13.77 -62.14 31.78
CA ASP A 4 -14.22 -60.72 31.84
C ASP A 4 -13.11 -59.70 32.14
N ARG A 5 -11.98 -60.12 32.73
CA ARG A 5 -10.92 -59.16 33.12
C ARG A 5 -10.10 -58.67 31.92
N GLY A 6 -9.85 -59.52 30.92
CA GLY A 6 -9.12 -59.13 29.71
C GLY A 6 -9.89 -58.19 28.77
N VAL A 7 -11.23 -58.23 28.80
CA VAL A 7 -12.06 -57.34 27.98
C VAL A 7 -12.10 -55.94 28.59
N SER A 8 -12.20 -55.81 29.92
CA SER A 8 -12.24 -54.51 30.60
C SER A 8 -10.92 -53.72 30.46
N GLU A 9 -9.78 -54.40 30.44
CA GLU A 9 -8.46 -53.78 30.22
C GLU A 9 -8.33 -53.21 28.80
N VAL A 10 -8.73 -53.98 27.78
CA VAL A 10 -8.70 -53.53 26.39
C VAL A 10 -9.70 -52.39 26.14
N VAL A 11 -10.90 -52.48 26.71
CA VAL A 11 -11.92 -51.41 26.60
C VAL A 11 -11.41 -50.12 27.25
N SER A 12 -10.76 -50.21 28.41
CA SER A 12 -10.20 -49.03 29.10
C SER A 12 -9.08 -48.39 28.27
N PHE A 13 -8.19 -49.21 27.68
CA PHE A 13 -7.12 -48.73 26.81
C PHE A 13 -7.67 -48.01 25.56
N VAL A 14 -8.63 -48.63 24.86
CA VAL A 14 -9.24 -48.03 23.66
C VAL A 14 -9.97 -46.73 24.00
N LEU A 15 -10.66 -46.68 25.13
CA LEU A 15 -11.40 -45.49 25.56
C LEU A 15 -10.47 -44.33 25.93
N VAL A 16 -9.37 -44.60 26.65
CA VAL A 16 -8.36 -43.58 26.94
C VAL A 16 -7.65 -43.13 25.67
N PHE A 17 -7.29 -44.05 24.77
CA PHE A 17 -6.66 -43.71 23.50
C PHE A 17 -7.56 -42.84 22.62
N ALA A 18 -8.85 -43.16 22.52
CA ALA A 18 -9.84 -42.35 21.82
C ALA A 18 -9.96 -40.96 22.45
N LEU A 19 -10.06 -40.87 23.78
CA LEU A 19 -10.13 -39.60 24.50
C LEU A 19 -8.90 -38.72 24.26
N VAL A 20 -7.69 -39.28 24.35
CA VAL A 20 -6.45 -38.55 24.10
C VAL A 20 -6.38 -38.09 22.64
N THR A 21 -6.67 -38.98 21.69
CA THR A 21 -6.62 -38.65 20.25
C THR A 21 -7.64 -37.57 19.89
N THR A 22 -8.87 -37.64 20.40
CA THR A 22 -9.89 -36.60 20.21
C THR A 22 -9.47 -35.28 20.85
N SER A 23 -8.88 -35.31 22.05
CA SER A 23 -8.41 -34.10 22.72
C SER A 23 -7.28 -33.42 21.95
N VAL A 24 -6.28 -34.19 21.50
CA VAL A 24 -5.18 -33.68 20.66
C VAL A 24 -5.73 -33.13 19.35
N GLY A 25 -6.64 -33.85 18.68
CA GLY A 25 -7.26 -33.39 17.44
C GLY A 25 -7.98 -32.05 17.60
N LEU A 26 -8.76 -31.88 18.68
CA LEU A 26 -9.47 -30.64 18.99
C LEU A 26 -8.52 -29.48 19.32
N VAL A 27 -7.48 -29.73 20.12
CA VAL A 27 -6.48 -28.69 20.46
C VAL A 27 -5.69 -28.28 19.23
N SER A 28 -5.30 -29.24 18.38
CA SER A 28 -4.56 -28.96 17.15
C SER A 28 -5.39 -28.18 16.14
N SER A 29 -6.69 -28.48 15.97
CA SER A 29 -7.54 -27.76 15.03
C SER A 29 -7.78 -26.30 15.47
N LEU A 30 -8.09 -26.08 16.75
CA LEU A 30 -8.29 -24.74 17.29
C LEU A 30 -7.00 -23.93 17.32
N GLY A 31 -5.87 -24.57 17.67
CA GLY A 31 -4.57 -23.93 17.69
C GLY A 31 -4.10 -23.49 16.30
N TYR A 32 -4.44 -24.24 15.25
CA TYR A 32 -4.08 -23.89 13.88
C TYR A 32 -4.79 -22.62 13.39
N VAL A 33 -6.10 -22.49 13.65
CA VAL A 33 -6.86 -21.28 13.26
C VAL A 33 -6.28 -20.03 13.91
N THR A 34 -6.06 -20.06 15.23
CA THR A 34 -5.48 -18.91 15.94
C THR A 34 -4.05 -18.59 15.50
N LEU A 35 -3.24 -19.60 15.17
CA LEU A 35 -1.88 -19.37 14.66
C LEU A 35 -1.90 -18.74 13.26
N SER A 36 -2.78 -19.22 12.38
CA SER A 36 -2.95 -18.70 11.02
C SER A 36 -3.33 -17.22 11.06
N ASP A 37 -4.33 -16.85 11.88
CA ASP A 37 -4.78 -15.46 12.01
C ASP A 37 -3.65 -14.54 12.51
N LEU A 38 -2.83 -15.02 13.47
CA LEU A 38 -1.68 -14.26 13.97
C LEU A 38 -0.57 -14.09 12.93
N GLN A 39 -0.31 -15.13 12.13
CA GLN A 39 0.70 -15.10 11.08
C GLN A 39 0.32 -14.13 9.95
N SER A 40 -0.94 -14.18 9.53
CA SER A 40 -1.53 -13.27 8.55
C SER A 40 -1.47 -11.80 8.98
N ALA A 41 -1.89 -11.50 10.21
CA ALA A 41 -1.84 -10.14 10.75
C ALA A 41 -0.40 -9.60 10.80
N GLN A 42 0.56 -10.42 11.25
CA GLN A 42 1.97 -10.05 11.28
C GLN A 42 2.54 -9.81 9.87
N GLN A 43 2.09 -10.57 8.87
CA GLN A 43 2.54 -10.42 7.49
C GLN A 43 2.05 -9.10 6.88
N ALA A 44 0.79 -8.73 7.12
CA ALA A 44 0.24 -7.45 6.70
C ALA A 44 0.99 -6.27 7.33
N ASP A 45 1.33 -6.35 8.62
CA ASP A 45 2.10 -5.32 9.33
C ASP A 45 3.56 -5.23 8.82
N ASN A 46 4.20 -6.37 8.56
CA ASN A 46 5.53 -6.39 7.96
C ASN A 46 5.53 -5.78 6.55
N GLY A 47 4.49 -6.06 5.75
CA GLY A 47 4.28 -5.45 4.44
C GLY A 47 4.08 -3.94 4.53
N ALA A 48 3.26 -3.47 5.49
CA ALA A 48 3.06 -2.05 5.74
C ALA A 48 4.37 -1.32 6.07
N LEU A 49 5.18 -1.89 6.96
CA LEU A 49 6.48 -1.33 7.31
C LEU A 49 7.45 -1.31 6.10
N ALA A 50 7.49 -2.38 5.33
CA ALA A 50 8.32 -2.44 4.12
C ALA A 50 7.93 -1.36 3.10
N PHE A 51 6.63 -1.09 2.97
CA PHE A 51 6.11 -0.06 2.07
C PHE A 51 6.30 1.36 2.61
N GLU A 52 6.29 1.56 3.93
CA GLU A 52 6.68 2.84 4.54
C GLU A 52 8.15 3.15 4.22
N VAL A 53 9.04 2.16 4.31
CA VAL A 53 10.44 2.30 3.90
C VAL A 53 10.55 2.55 2.39
N LEU A 54 9.80 1.82 1.56
CA LEU A 54 9.77 2.04 0.11
C LEU A 54 9.31 3.47 -0.23
N ALA A 55 8.31 4.00 0.47
CA ALA A 55 7.83 5.37 0.27
C ALA A 55 8.91 6.39 0.61
N ALA A 56 9.63 6.20 1.73
CA ALA A 56 10.76 7.05 2.11
C ALA A 56 11.92 6.99 1.10
N ASP A 57 12.19 5.81 0.54
CA ASP A 57 13.18 5.62 -0.53
C ASP A 57 12.77 6.36 -1.82
N ILE A 58 11.49 6.32 -2.17
CA ILE A 58 10.96 7.03 -3.34
C ILE A 58 10.98 8.55 -3.10
N ASP A 59 10.63 9.03 -1.91
CA ASP A 59 10.80 10.45 -1.53
C ASP A 59 12.27 10.90 -1.63
N ALA A 60 13.23 10.06 -1.22
CA ALA A 60 14.64 10.36 -1.44
C ALA A 60 14.98 10.52 -2.94
N ILE A 61 14.34 9.75 -3.82
CA ILE A 61 14.48 9.89 -5.27
C ILE A 61 13.80 11.18 -5.78
N GLU A 62 12.57 11.46 -5.34
CA GLU A 62 11.82 12.65 -5.73
C GLU A 62 12.51 13.95 -5.35
N SER A 63 13.02 14.01 -4.12
CA SER A 63 13.75 15.15 -3.57
C SER A 63 15.16 15.29 -4.14
N GLY A 64 15.58 14.38 -5.02
CA GLY A 64 16.89 14.39 -5.66
C GLY A 64 18.06 14.00 -4.73
N ARG A 65 17.77 13.44 -3.56
CA ARG A 65 18.76 12.89 -2.63
C ARG A 65 19.35 11.55 -3.11
N ALA A 66 18.64 10.84 -3.99
CA ALA A 66 19.08 9.60 -4.60
C ALA A 66 18.65 9.51 -6.08
N GLU A 67 19.38 8.71 -6.87
CA GLU A 67 18.96 8.33 -8.23
C GLU A 67 18.44 6.90 -8.31
N THR A 68 18.83 6.06 -7.35
CA THR A 68 18.45 4.65 -7.25
C THR A 68 18.40 4.26 -5.78
N GLN A 69 17.39 3.48 -5.42
CA GLN A 69 17.23 2.85 -4.11
C GLN A 69 16.94 1.37 -4.29
N SER A 70 17.25 0.58 -3.26
CA SER A 70 16.89 -0.83 -3.24
C SER A 70 16.61 -1.30 -1.83
N ALA A 71 15.50 -2.02 -1.67
CA ALA A 71 15.11 -2.64 -0.41
C ALA A 71 14.83 -4.13 -0.63
N ASP A 72 15.22 -4.95 0.34
CA ASP A 72 14.83 -6.35 0.39
C ASP A 72 13.50 -6.46 1.15
N VAL A 73 12.48 -7.00 0.49
CA VAL A 73 11.15 -7.21 1.05
C VAL A 73 10.91 -8.69 1.23
N GLY A 74 10.73 -9.11 2.48
CA GLY A 74 10.40 -10.50 2.81
C GLY A 74 8.96 -10.80 2.40
N THR A 75 8.76 -11.59 1.35
CA THR A 75 7.42 -11.89 0.83
C THR A 75 6.78 -13.06 1.56
N SER A 76 7.55 -13.98 2.15
CA SER A 76 7.19 -15.17 2.95
C SER A 76 6.09 -16.08 2.37
N ASP A 77 4.90 -15.56 2.05
CA ASP A 77 3.76 -16.23 1.42
C ASP A 77 2.89 -15.27 0.55
N GLY A 78 3.35 -14.03 0.32
CA GLY A 78 2.69 -13.01 -0.48
C GLY A 78 3.38 -12.76 -1.82
N SER A 79 2.81 -11.82 -2.59
CA SER A 79 3.34 -11.38 -3.88
C SER A 79 3.56 -9.88 -3.91
N LEU A 80 4.62 -9.45 -4.58
CA LEU A 80 4.86 -8.04 -4.90
C LEU A 80 4.57 -7.80 -6.36
N GLY A 81 4.01 -6.64 -6.70
CA GLY A 81 3.77 -6.29 -8.09
C GLY A 81 3.62 -4.81 -8.34
N VAL A 82 3.44 -4.48 -9.62
CA VAL A 82 3.12 -3.11 -10.07
C VAL A 82 1.78 -3.14 -10.79
N ASN A 83 0.88 -2.21 -10.46
CA ASN A 83 -0.38 -1.99 -11.16
C ASN A 83 -0.32 -0.66 -11.93
N PRO A 84 -0.24 -0.65 -13.27
CA PRO A 84 -0.12 0.59 -14.06
C PRO A 84 -1.44 1.37 -14.19
N ASN A 85 -2.58 0.82 -13.74
CA ASN A 85 -3.91 1.43 -13.97
C ASN A 85 -4.33 2.43 -12.89
N GLU A 86 -3.66 2.42 -11.74
CA GLU A 86 -3.86 3.41 -10.67
C GLU A 86 -3.43 4.78 -11.18
N THR A 87 -4.23 5.81 -10.94
CA THR A 87 -3.96 7.14 -11.50
C THR A 87 -4.27 8.26 -10.51
N VAL A 88 -3.28 9.14 -10.32
CA VAL A 88 -3.43 10.42 -9.64
C VAL A 88 -3.50 11.53 -10.68
N VAL A 89 -4.56 12.34 -10.61
CA VAL A 89 -4.83 13.44 -11.53
C VAL A 89 -4.77 14.77 -10.79
N VAL A 90 -4.07 15.74 -11.38
CA VAL A 90 -3.96 17.11 -10.87
C VAL A 90 -4.45 18.06 -11.95
N THR A 91 -5.38 18.95 -11.60
CA THR A 91 -5.91 19.97 -12.50
C THR A 91 -5.72 21.36 -11.91
N ILE A 92 -5.12 22.26 -12.68
CA ILE A 92 -4.91 23.68 -12.33
C ILE A 92 -5.31 24.51 -13.55
N ASP A 93 -6.23 25.46 -13.39
CA ASP A 93 -6.68 26.37 -14.46
C ASP A 93 -7.06 25.68 -15.79
N GLY A 94 -7.68 24.49 -15.71
CA GLY A 94 -8.06 23.69 -16.88
C GLY A 94 -6.91 22.94 -17.56
N GLN A 95 -5.67 23.06 -17.06
CA GLN A 95 -4.56 22.18 -17.43
C GLN A 95 -4.56 20.96 -16.51
N THR A 96 -4.39 19.78 -17.09
CA THR A 96 -4.40 18.51 -16.36
C THR A 96 -3.10 17.76 -16.55
N TRP A 97 -2.58 17.22 -15.46
CA TRP A 97 -1.46 16.30 -15.44
C TRP A 97 -1.84 15.06 -14.65
N ASN A 98 -1.25 13.92 -15.01
CA ASN A 98 -1.46 12.68 -14.28
C ASN A 98 -0.13 11.96 -14.03
N ALA A 99 -0.12 11.17 -12.98
CA ALA A 99 0.83 10.09 -12.79
C ALA A 99 0.07 8.78 -12.69
N SER A 100 0.67 7.72 -13.22
CA SER A 100 0.07 6.40 -13.19
C SER A 100 1.01 5.39 -12.56
N GLY A 101 0.42 4.40 -11.91
CA GLY A 101 1.09 3.25 -11.37
C GLY A 101 1.15 3.22 -9.85
N SER A 102 0.95 2.02 -9.29
CA SER A 102 1.24 1.70 -7.90
C SER A 102 2.16 0.48 -7.79
N VAL A 103 2.95 0.43 -6.72
CA VAL A 103 3.57 -0.82 -6.26
C VAL A 103 2.64 -1.43 -5.23
N PHE A 104 2.52 -2.74 -5.17
CA PHE A 104 1.71 -3.39 -4.15
C PHE A 104 2.35 -4.66 -3.61
N PHE A 105 2.04 -4.96 -2.35
CA PHE A 105 2.18 -6.26 -1.72
C PHE A 105 0.78 -6.85 -1.51
N HIS A 106 0.60 -8.11 -1.87
CA HIS A 106 -0.66 -8.82 -1.68
C HIS A 106 -0.41 -10.12 -0.93
N SER A 107 -1.17 -10.30 0.15
CA SER A 107 -1.32 -11.53 0.94
C SER A 107 -2.80 -11.93 0.94
N ASP A 108 -3.12 -13.09 1.49
CA ASP A 108 -4.51 -13.59 1.51
C ASP A 108 -5.47 -12.64 2.26
N ASP A 109 -5.01 -11.96 3.30
CA ASP A 109 -5.86 -11.15 4.20
C ASP A 109 -5.75 -9.63 3.98
N ALA A 110 -4.68 -9.19 3.32
CA ALA A 110 -4.42 -7.77 3.16
C ALA A 110 -3.61 -7.46 1.90
N ARG A 111 -3.83 -6.24 1.42
CA ARG A 111 -3.06 -5.61 0.35
C ARG A 111 -2.46 -4.32 0.87
N VAL A 112 -1.19 -4.10 0.62
CA VAL A 112 -0.51 -2.82 0.90
C VAL A 112 -0.08 -2.23 -0.41
N SER A 113 -0.46 -1.00 -0.72
CA SER A 113 -0.11 -0.31 -1.96
C SER A 113 0.62 1.00 -1.69
N TYR A 114 1.53 1.34 -2.60
CA TYR A 114 2.21 2.63 -2.69
C TYR A 114 1.74 3.34 -3.97
N GLU A 115 1.24 4.57 -3.87
CA GLU A 115 0.83 5.40 -5.01
C GLU A 115 1.13 6.88 -4.73
N SER A 116 1.99 7.52 -5.55
CA SER A 116 2.36 8.94 -5.43
C SER A 116 2.61 9.45 -3.99
N GLY A 117 3.36 8.68 -3.20
CA GLY A 117 3.71 8.99 -1.81
C GLY A 117 2.73 8.41 -0.78
N ALA A 118 1.50 8.09 -1.17
CA ALA A 118 0.55 7.46 -0.27
C ALA A 118 0.88 5.98 -0.10
N VAL A 119 0.87 5.49 1.14
CA VAL A 119 0.87 4.06 1.47
C VAL A 119 -0.45 3.71 2.13
N VAL A 120 -1.18 2.77 1.56
CA VAL A 120 -2.49 2.34 2.04
C VAL A 120 -2.46 0.85 2.30
N ARG A 121 -3.00 0.43 3.46
CA ARG A 121 -3.30 -0.96 3.75
C ARG A 121 -4.80 -1.18 3.58
N GLN A 122 -5.16 -2.03 2.64
CA GLN A 122 -6.52 -2.44 2.34
C GLN A 122 -6.77 -3.87 2.84
N SER A 123 -7.91 -4.05 3.48
CA SER A 123 -8.52 -5.33 3.88
C SER A 123 -9.91 -5.41 3.26
N GLU A 124 -10.64 -6.52 3.46
CA GLU A 124 -11.94 -6.74 2.80
C GLU A 124 -12.95 -5.60 2.99
N ASP A 125 -12.99 -5.00 4.19
CA ASP A 125 -13.99 -3.98 4.56
C ASP A 125 -13.39 -2.60 4.86
N ASP A 126 -12.06 -2.44 4.83
CA ASP A 126 -11.43 -1.19 5.26
C ASP A 126 -10.14 -0.86 4.51
N ALA A 127 -9.84 0.43 4.43
CA ALA A 127 -8.63 0.99 3.85
C ALA A 127 -8.03 2.01 4.82
N VAL A 128 -6.85 1.69 5.35
CA VAL A 128 -6.14 2.52 6.33
C VAL A 128 -4.93 3.15 5.67
N MET A 129 -4.85 4.48 5.74
CA MET A 129 -3.65 5.20 5.32
C MET A 129 -2.53 4.97 6.34
N ILE A 130 -1.44 4.37 5.88
CA ILE A 130 -0.22 4.14 6.66
C ILE A 130 0.71 5.36 6.56
N ALA A 131 0.94 5.84 5.33
CA ALA A 131 1.68 7.06 5.05
C ALA A 131 0.88 7.95 4.10
N PRO A 132 0.70 9.25 4.39
CA PRO A 132 0.02 10.17 3.49
C PRO A 132 0.92 10.56 2.31
N PRO A 133 0.34 10.96 1.16
CA PRO A 133 1.14 11.55 0.10
C PRO A 133 1.67 12.93 0.51
N ASP A 134 2.76 13.37 -0.13
CA ASP A 134 3.38 14.68 0.09
C ASP A 134 2.60 15.82 -0.61
N PHE A 135 1.28 15.86 -0.42
CA PHE A 135 0.39 16.87 -0.99
C PHE A 135 0.05 17.91 0.07
N THR A 136 0.71 19.05 0.00
CA THR A 136 0.54 20.14 0.95
C THR A 136 -0.38 21.21 0.38
N CYS A 137 -1.34 21.66 1.17
CA CYS A 137 -2.13 22.86 0.92
C CYS A 137 -2.07 23.73 2.18
N ARG A 138 -1.23 24.76 2.23
CA ARG A 138 -1.10 25.61 3.43
C ARG A 138 -0.49 26.97 3.10
N ASP A 139 -0.88 27.99 3.86
CA ASP A 139 -0.27 29.33 3.81
C ASP A 139 -0.26 29.93 2.39
N GLY A 140 -1.36 29.74 1.64
CA GLY A 140 -1.49 30.20 0.25
C GLY A 140 -0.59 29.46 -0.74
N ALA A 141 -0.07 28.28 -0.38
CA ALA A 141 0.76 27.45 -1.23
C ALA A 141 0.23 26.01 -1.36
N ALA A 142 0.34 25.48 -2.58
CA ALA A 142 0.05 24.08 -2.89
C ALA A 142 1.31 23.40 -3.45
N ILE A 143 1.69 22.26 -2.89
CA ILE A 143 2.79 21.42 -3.39
C ILE A 143 2.23 20.04 -3.65
N VAL A 144 2.37 19.56 -4.89
CA VAL A 144 1.91 18.22 -5.31
C VAL A 144 3.05 17.50 -6.02
N SER A 145 3.39 16.31 -5.51
CA SER A 145 4.49 15.48 -6.00
C SER A 145 3.96 14.20 -6.64
N LEU A 146 3.95 14.16 -7.96
CA LEU A 146 3.44 13.02 -8.71
C LEU A 146 4.55 11.99 -8.97
N VAL A 147 4.30 10.72 -8.66
CA VAL A 147 5.21 9.61 -8.98
C VAL A 147 4.61 8.74 -10.06
N ASP A 148 5.27 8.72 -11.21
CA ASP A 148 4.88 7.94 -12.38
C ASP A 148 5.72 6.68 -12.43
N ILE A 149 5.09 5.52 -12.43
CA ILE A 149 5.81 4.24 -12.47
C ILE A 149 5.83 3.75 -13.92
N GLU A 150 7.01 3.77 -14.53
CA GLU A 150 7.23 3.27 -15.88
C GLU A 150 7.23 1.74 -15.85
N THR A 151 6.07 1.15 -16.16
CA THR A 151 5.94 -0.25 -16.54
C THR A 151 4.89 -0.37 -17.64
N THR A 152 5.14 -1.23 -18.64
CA THR A 152 4.15 -1.57 -19.67
C THR A 152 3.30 -2.76 -19.29
N ASP A 153 3.69 -3.53 -18.27
CA ASP A 153 3.02 -4.76 -17.87
C ASP A 153 2.75 -4.78 -16.36
N SER A 154 1.58 -5.27 -15.98
CA SER A 154 1.33 -5.70 -14.60
C SER A 154 2.17 -6.96 -14.37
N SER A 155 3.19 -6.84 -13.53
CA SER A 155 4.01 -7.97 -13.11
C SER A 155 3.82 -8.20 -11.63
N SER A 156 3.76 -9.47 -11.24
CA SER A 156 3.86 -9.88 -9.84
C SER A 156 4.90 -10.96 -9.69
N ILE A 157 5.57 -10.98 -8.54
CA ILE A 157 6.59 -11.95 -8.20
C ILE A 157 6.37 -12.45 -6.78
N SER A 158 6.58 -13.74 -6.59
CA SER A 158 6.57 -14.40 -5.29
C SER A 158 7.94 -15.04 -5.04
N GLY A 159 8.33 -15.09 -3.77
CA GLY A 159 9.62 -15.60 -3.31
C GLY A 159 9.68 -15.59 -1.79
N SER A 160 10.80 -16.00 -1.20
CA SER A 160 11.02 -15.81 0.25
C SER A 160 11.45 -14.38 0.57
N SER A 161 12.28 -13.81 -0.30
CA SER A 161 12.74 -12.42 -0.26
C SER A 161 12.82 -11.91 -1.69
N VAL A 162 12.29 -10.72 -1.93
CA VAL A 162 12.33 -10.04 -3.23
C VAL A 162 13.02 -8.71 -3.03
N ARG A 163 14.06 -8.45 -3.81
CA ARG A 163 14.70 -7.15 -3.88
C ARG A 163 13.92 -6.24 -4.82
N VAL A 164 13.40 -5.15 -4.28
CA VAL A 164 12.77 -4.07 -5.05
C VAL A 164 13.84 -3.04 -5.37
N ILE A 165 14.05 -2.74 -6.64
CA ILE A 165 14.99 -1.71 -7.10
C ILE A 165 14.22 -0.61 -7.79
N THR A 166 14.30 0.59 -7.24
CA THR A 166 13.63 1.77 -7.77
C THR A 166 14.67 2.71 -8.36
N ARG A 167 14.47 3.17 -9.60
CA ARG A 167 15.38 4.09 -10.28
C ARG A 167 14.66 5.28 -10.86
N ARG A 168 15.25 6.46 -10.73
CA ARG A 168 14.76 7.67 -11.38
C ARG A 168 15.01 7.61 -12.88
N GLN A 169 13.96 7.73 -13.67
CA GLN A 169 14.04 7.87 -15.12
C GLN A 169 14.04 9.35 -15.53
N SER A 170 13.16 10.14 -14.92
CA SER A 170 13.16 11.59 -15.12
C SER A 170 12.53 12.31 -13.93
N SER A 171 12.83 13.61 -13.78
CA SER A 171 12.14 14.49 -12.84
C SER A 171 11.89 15.82 -13.53
N ARG A 172 10.65 16.31 -13.47
CA ARG A 172 10.19 17.49 -14.19
C ARG A 172 9.32 18.36 -13.30
N LEU A 173 9.52 19.68 -13.38
CA LEU A 173 8.56 20.66 -12.87
C LEU A 173 7.45 20.82 -13.93
N LEU A 174 6.22 20.41 -13.60
CA LEU A 174 5.06 20.54 -14.47
C LEU A 174 4.40 21.91 -14.32
N TYR A 175 4.40 22.44 -13.11
CA TYR A 175 3.85 23.76 -12.80
C TYR A 175 4.72 24.52 -11.78
N PRO A 176 4.98 25.83 -12.00
CA PRO A 176 4.60 26.62 -13.18
C PRO A 176 5.48 26.26 -14.39
N SER A 177 4.88 26.15 -15.59
CA SER A 177 5.59 25.72 -16.80
C SER A 177 6.44 26.81 -17.46
N SER A 178 6.12 28.09 -17.24
CA SER A 178 6.89 29.24 -17.79
C SER A 178 6.53 30.60 -17.17
N ARG A 179 5.31 30.75 -16.62
CA ARG A 179 4.84 31.97 -15.96
C ARG A 179 4.17 31.58 -14.66
N ILE A 180 4.49 32.27 -13.59
CA ILE A 180 3.68 32.24 -12.37
C ILE A 180 2.40 33.01 -12.72
N PRO A 181 1.20 32.42 -12.55
CA PRO A 181 -0.04 33.15 -12.76
C PRO A 181 -0.05 34.43 -11.94
N ILE A 182 -0.66 35.48 -12.50
CA ILE A 182 -0.94 36.68 -11.73
C ILE A 182 -2.32 36.48 -11.10
N GLY A 183 -2.36 36.35 -9.78
CA GLY A 183 -3.57 36.05 -9.01
C GLY A 183 -3.53 34.67 -8.37
N THR A 184 -4.62 34.32 -7.71
CA THR A 184 -4.79 33.03 -7.05
C THR A 184 -5.37 31.99 -8.01
N VAL A 185 -4.97 30.74 -7.85
CA VAL A 185 -5.51 29.60 -8.60
C VAL A 185 -6.13 28.58 -7.65
N THR A 186 -6.86 27.61 -8.21
CA THR A 186 -7.35 26.44 -7.48
C THR A 186 -6.66 25.19 -8.01
N VAL A 187 -6.11 24.38 -7.10
CA VAL A 187 -5.51 23.09 -7.42
C VAL A 187 -6.49 21.99 -7.07
N ASN A 188 -6.88 21.17 -8.04
CA ASN A 188 -7.73 20.02 -7.83
C ASN A 188 -6.91 18.73 -7.95
N VAL A 189 -7.09 17.81 -7.03
CA VAL A 189 -6.46 16.49 -7.01
C VAL A 189 -7.54 15.42 -6.90
N SER A 190 -7.51 14.43 -7.79
CA SER A 190 -8.35 13.24 -7.69
C SER A 190 -7.52 11.99 -7.91
N VAL A 191 -7.94 10.89 -7.30
CA VAL A 191 -7.23 9.62 -7.35
C VAL A 191 -8.20 8.51 -7.70
N GLN A 192 -7.80 7.68 -8.66
CA GLN A 192 -8.57 6.55 -9.15
C GLN A 192 -7.78 5.28 -8.91
N GLY A 193 -8.31 4.43 -8.03
CA GLY A 193 -7.73 3.14 -7.71
C GLY A 193 -7.86 2.76 -6.24
N ASP A 194 -7.03 1.82 -5.79
CA ASP A 194 -7.06 1.16 -4.47
C ASP A 194 -6.91 2.16 -3.30
N SER A 195 -6.26 3.30 -3.52
CA SER A 195 -5.98 4.29 -2.46
C SER A 195 -7.07 5.35 -2.26
N SER A 196 -8.09 5.40 -3.14
CA SER A 196 -9.08 6.49 -3.21
C SER A 196 -9.82 6.73 -1.90
N ASP A 197 -10.34 5.68 -1.26
CA ASP A 197 -11.12 5.77 -0.02
C ASP A 197 -10.30 6.27 1.16
N ALA A 198 -9.06 5.77 1.31
CA ALA A 198 -8.16 6.19 2.38
C ALA A 198 -7.73 7.66 2.17
N LEU A 199 -7.51 8.04 0.92
CA LEU A 199 -7.13 9.39 0.54
C LEU A 199 -8.26 10.40 0.72
N ALA A 200 -9.50 10.01 0.40
CA ALA A 200 -10.70 10.80 0.65
C ALA A 200 -10.82 11.17 2.14
N ARG A 201 -10.64 10.18 3.03
CA ARG A 201 -10.65 10.40 4.48
C ARG A 201 -9.52 11.31 4.94
N HIS A 202 -8.33 11.17 4.35
CA HIS A 202 -7.18 12.02 4.66
C HIS A 202 -7.45 13.49 4.31
N PHE A 203 -7.93 13.77 3.10
CA PHE A 203 -8.23 15.15 2.69
C PHE A 203 -9.38 15.75 3.50
N ALA A 204 -10.42 14.97 3.81
CA ALA A 204 -11.54 15.45 4.63
C ALA A 204 -11.12 15.89 6.05
N GLY A 205 -10.01 15.36 6.58
CA GLY A 205 -9.44 15.76 7.86
C GLY A 205 -8.32 16.80 7.77
N GLY A 206 -7.94 17.23 6.56
CA GLY A 206 -6.77 18.05 6.30
C GLY A 206 -7.08 19.51 5.94
N ASP A 207 -6.06 20.19 5.39
CA ASP A 207 -6.16 21.57 4.91
C ASP A 207 -6.81 21.67 3.50
N TRP A 208 -7.13 20.54 2.87
CA TRP A 208 -7.79 20.46 1.56
C TRP A 208 -9.32 20.42 1.72
N VAL A 209 -10.05 21.00 0.76
CA VAL A 209 -11.52 20.88 0.71
C VAL A 209 -11.89 19.67 -0.14
N TYR A 210 -12.45 18.62 0.48
CA TYR A 210 -12.83 17.40 -0.24
C TYR A 210 -14.32 17.39 -0.61
N ASP A 211 -14.63 17.14 -1.89
CA ASP A 211 -15.98 16.93 -2.40
C ASP A 211 -16.21 15.44 -2.74
N SER A 212 -17.05 14.78 -1.93
CA SER A 212 -17.38 13.36 -2.13
C SER A 212 -18.26 13.08 -3.33
N GLY A 213 -18.94 14.08 -3.90
CA GLY A 213 -19.75 13.92 -5.11
C GLY A 213 -18.92 13.84 -6.39
N THR A 214 -17.75 14.49 -6.38
CA THR A 214 -16.79 14.51 -7.50
C THR A 214 -15.49 13.78 -7.19
N GLU A 215 -15.36 13.22 -5.99
CA GLU A 215 -14.17 12.52 -5.47
C GLU A 215 -12.87 13.34 -5.63
N THR A 216 -12.98 14.66 -5.41
CA THR A 216 -11.91 15.62 -5.71
C THR A 216 -11.56 16.44 -4.47
N ALA A 217 -10.26 16.61 -4.22
CA ALA A 217 -9.71 17.50 -3.21
C ALA A 217 -9.24 18.82 -3.85
N SER A 218 -9.68 19.95 -3.30
CA SER A 218 -9.40 21.28 -3.81
C SER A 218 -8.58 22.10 -2.81
N CYS A 219 -7.50 22.69 -3.28
CA CYS A 219 -6.74 23.72 -2.57
C CYS A 219 -7.00 25.07 -3.25
N GLU A 220 -7.83 25.89 -2.61
CA GLU A 220 -8.33 27.15 -3.18
C GLU A 220 -7.49 28.35 -2.77
N ASN A 221 -7.57 29.43 -3.57
CA ASN A 221 -6.98 30.72 -3.26
C ASN A 221 -5.45 30.66 -3.02
N VAL A 222 -4.73 29.87 -3.82
CA VAL A 222 -3.27 29.72 -3.67
C VAL A 222 -2.48 30.60 -4.63
N ASP A 223 -1.47 31.28 -4.11
CA ASP A 223 -0.56 32.17 -4.84
C ASP A 223 0.69 31.43 -5.34
N ARG A 224 1.07 30.34 -4.67
CA ARG A 224 2.28 29.56 -4.99
C ARG A 224 1.91 28.10 -5.19
N VAL A 225 2.01 27.63 -6.43
CA VAL A 225 1.78 26.23 -6.74
C VAL A 225 3.03 25.60 -7.33
N VAL A 226 3.37 24.42 -6.85
CA VAL A 226 4.44 23.58 -7.39
C VAL A 226 3.86 22.20 -7.67
N VAL A 227 3.85 21.81 -8.94
CA VAL A 227 3.58 20.43 -9.34
C VAL A 227 4.83 19.87 -9.95
N ARG A 228 5.40 18.85 -9.31
CA ARG A 228 6.53 18.09 -9.86
C ARG A 228 6.06 16.68 -10.23
N LYS A 229 6.66 16.12 -11.28
CA LYS A 229 6.46 14.72 -11.67
C LYS A 229 7.81 14.03 -11.74
N THR A 230 7.95 12.94 -11.00
CA THR A 230 9.12 12.06 -11.02
C THR A 230 8.71 10.75 -11.66
N THR A 231 9.31 10.40 -12.79
CA THR A 231 9.13 9.08 -13.39
C THR A 231 10.19 8.14 -12.83
N ILE A 232 9.74 7.01 -12.30
CA ILE A 232 10.59 5.94 -11.77
C ILE A 232 10.34 4.63 -12.52
N SER A 233 11.36 3.79 -12.60
CA SER A 233 11.20 2.38 -12.97
C SER A 233 11.35 1.52 -11.73
N VAL A 234 10.50 0.50 -11.59
CA VAL A 234 10.56 -0.48 -10.50
C VAL A 234 10.92 -1.84 -11.08
N GLU A 235 11.96 -2.47 -10.54
CA GLU A 235 12.44 -3.78 -10.95
C GLU A 235 12.45 -4.72 -9.74
N PHE A 236 11.95 -5.95 -9.92
CA PHE A 236 12.01 -6.99 -8.90
C PHE A 236 13.09 -8.02 -9.21
N ARG A 237 13.86 -8.44 -8.20
CA ARG A 237 14.84 -9.53 -8.31
C ARG A 237 14.69 -10.52 -7.16
N VAL A 238 14.87 -11.81 -7.45
CA VAL A 238 14.89 -12.92 -6.47
C VAL A 238 16.30 -13.48 -6.39
#